data_AF-A0AB74QFJ4-F1
#
_entry.id   AF-A0AB74QFJ4-F1
#
_cell.length_a   1.000
_cell.length_b   1.000
_cell.length_c   1.000
_cell.angle_alpha   90.00
_cell.angle_beta   90.00
_cell.angle_gamma   90.00
#
_symmetry.space_group_name_H-M   'P 1'
#
loop_
_entity.id
_entity.type
_entity.pdbx_description
1 polymer ?
#
loop_
_entity_poly.entity_id
_entity_poly.type
_entity_poly.pdbx_seq_one_letter_code
_entity_poly.pdbx_strand_id
1 'polypeptide(L)'
;MGNLKYRRITRNDLNSIIQPCKILSESLEDISIIIKQFNSLTSNQRSSIIKEYIQREELLKKQILYQDEDMYLTCSMVNLNIVASKYDIDPATVCMCLSKPCRQNEKILVL
;
A
#
# COMPACT_ATOMS: atom_id res chain seq x y z
N MET A 1 14.64 19.71 11.35
CA MET A 1 14.59 18.49 10.50
C MET A 1 14.85 17.29 11.41
N GLY A 2 13.83 16.48 11.68
CA GLY A 2 14.00 15.30 12.54
C GLY A 2 14.84 14.22 11.84
N ASN A 3 15.72 13.54 12.58
CA ASN A 3 16.55 12.46 12.05
C ASN A 3 15.70 11.43 11.30
N LEU A 4 16.05 11.19 10.04
CA LEU A 4 15.40 10.18 9.21
C LEU A 4 15.67 8.80 9.80
N LYS A 5 14.61 8.11 10.25
CA LYS A 5 14.73 6.80 10.89
C LYS A 5 14.55 5.70 9.85
N TYR A 6 15.32 4.62 9.99
CA TYR A 6 15.24 3.46 9.12
C TYR A 6 14.84 2.23 9.92
N ARG A 7 13.89 1.46 9.40
CA ARG A 7 13.64 0.09 9.85
C ARG A 7 14.47 -0.84 8.96
N ARG A 8 15.36 -1.60 9.58
CA ARG A 8 16.12 -2.65 8.91
C ARG A 8 15.22 -3.88 8.75
N ILE A 9 15.18 -4.44 7.55
CA ILE A 9 14.38 -5.62 7.22
C ILE A 9 15.21 -6.57 6.36
N THR A 10 15.05 -7.87 6.56
CA THR A 10 15.68 -8.87 5.67
C THR A 10 14.92 -8.95 4.36
N ARG A 11 15.55 -9.46 3.29
CA ARG A 11 14.84 -9.76 2.04
C ARG A 11 13.65 -10.71 2.22
N ASN A 12 13.76 -11.68 3.15
CA ASN A 12 12.68 -12.63 3.41
C ASN A 12 11.47 -11.96 4.07
N ASP A 13 11.72 -11.12 5.08
CA ASP A 13 10.66 -10.36 5.75
C ASP A 13 10.02 -9.34 4.80
N LEU A 14 10.82 -8.75 3.91
CA LEU A 14 10.31 -7.85 2.89
C LEU A 14 9.40 -8.59 1.91
N ASN A 15 9.82 -9.77 1.44
CA ASN A 15 9.02 -10.58 0.53
C ASN A 15 7.71 -11.05 1.17
N SER A 16 7.71 -11.43 2.44
CA SER A 16 6.48 -11.83 3.14
C SER A 16 5.46 -10.68 3.26
N ILE A 17 5.92 -9.42 3.20
CA ILE A 17 5.05 -8.23 3.18
C ILE A 17 4.62 -7.88 1.75
N ILE A 18 5.56 -7.84 0.80
CA ILE A 18 5.32 -7.35 -0.56
C ILE A 18 4.54 -8.34 -1.41
N GLN A 19 4.76 -9.64 -1.26
CA GLN A 19 4.06 -10.63 -2.09
C GLN A 19 2.53 -10.57 -1.91
N PRO A 20 1.98 -10.53 -0.69
CA PRO A 20 0.55 -10.28 -0.49
C PRO A 20 0.09 -8.95 -1.08
N CYS A 21 0.90 -7.88 -0.95
CA CYS A 21 0.56 -6.57 -1.51
C CYS A 21 0.45 -6.62 -3.04
N LYS A 22 1.36 -7.33 -3.71
CA LYS A 22 1.34 -7.50 -5.17
C LYS A 22 0.14 -8.33 -5.61
N ILE A 23 -0.15 -9.45 -4.93
CA ILE A 23 -1.30 -10.30 -5.23
C ILE A 23 -2.61 -9.51 -5.06
N LEU A 24 -2.79 -8.80 -3.94
CA LEU A 24 -3.99 -8.02 -3.66
C LEU A 24 -4.21 -6.84 -4.62
N SER A 25 -3.17 -6.40 -5.32
CA SER A 25 -3.23 -5.26 -6.25
C SER A 25 -3.05 -5.64 -7.71
N GLU A 26 -2.85 -6.93 -8.01
CA GLU A 26 -2.44 -7.43 -9.32
C GLU A 26 -1.24 -6.67 -9.91
N SER A 27 -0.31 -6.25 -9.04
CA SER A 27 0.86 -5.46 -9.44
C SER A 27 1.92 -6.34 -10.10
N LEU A 28 2.39 -5.90 -11.26
CA LEU A 28 3.51 -6.49 -11.98
C LEU A 28 4.85 -5.79 -11.69
N GLU A 29 4.84 -4.72 -10.90
CA GLU A 29 5.99 -3.83 -10.72
C GLU A 29 7.14 -4.48 -9.95
N ASP A 30 8.37 -4.06 -10.23
CA ASP A 30 9.54 -4.58 -9.53
C ASP A 30 9.53 -4.19 -8.04
N ILE A 31 9.92 -5.13 -7.17
CA ILE A 31 9.96 -4.94 -5.72
C ILE A 31 10.82 -3.72 -5.33
N SER A 32 11.93 -3.50 -6.04
CA SER A 32 12.80 -2.35 -5.80
C SER A 32 12.11 -1.02 -6.11
N ILE A 33 11.23 -0.98 -7.11
CA ILE A 33 10.46 0.22 -7.48
C ILE A 33 9.39 0.48 -6.42
N ILE A 34 8.65 -0.54 -6.00
CA ILE A 34 7.63 -0.44 -4.93
C ILE A 34 8.27 0.11 -3.63
N ILE A 35 9.45 -0.39 -3.25
CA ILE A 35 10.17 0.10 -2.06
C ILE A 35 10.65 1.52 -2.25
N LYS A 36 11.16 1.87 -3.44
CA LYS A 36 11.60 3.22 -3.76
C LYS A 36 10.45 4.21 -3.64
N GLN A 37 9.29 3.89 -4.21
CA GLN A 37 8.06 4.69 -4.09
C GLN A 37 7.62 4.80 -2.63
N PHE A 38 7.57 3.71 -1.89
CA PHE A 38 7.22 3.75 -0.47
C PHE A 38 8.16 4.66 0.34
N ASN A 39 9.46 4.58 0.08
CA ASN A 39 10.48 5.39 0.74
C ASN A 39 10.54 6.85 0.25
N SER A 40 9.95 7.19 -0.89
CA SER A 40 9.79 8.58 -1.34
C SER A 40 8.58 9.25 -0.72
N LEU A 41 7.57 8.50 -0.29
CA LEU A 41 6.40 9.05 0.40
C LEU A 41 6.76 9.63 1.77
N THR A 42 6.26 10.84 2.04
CA THR A 42 6.29 11.46 3.36
C THR A 42 5.29 10.82 4.32
N SER A 43 5.49 11.00 5.62
CA SER A 43 4.54 10.55 6.66
C SER A 43 3.11 11.06 6.43
N ASN A 44 2.98 12.30 5.93
CA ASN A 44 1.68 12.91 5.62
C ASN A 44 1.05 12.23 4.40
N GLN A 45 1.81 12.01 3.32
CA GLN A 45 1.30 11.30 2.15
C GLN A 45 0.85 9.88 2.50
N ARG A 46 1.63 9.13 3.29
CA ARG A 46 1.23 7.79 3.75
C ARG A 46 -0.07 7.83 4.56
N SER A 47 -0.21 8.81 5.45
CA SER A 47 -1.46 9.02 6.21
C SER A 47 -2.65 9.34 5.31
N SER A 48 -2.46 10.21 4.32
CA SER A 48 -3.49 10.57 3.35
C SER A 48 -3.90 9.37 2.49
N ILE A 49 -2.95 8.58 2.00
CA ILE A 49 -3.20 7.32 1.26
C ILE A 49 -4.07 6.37 2.08
N ILE A 50 -3.69 6.12 3.35
CA ILE A 50 -4.43 5.23 4.25
C ILE A 50 -5.86 5.74 4.44
N LYS A 51 -6.02 7.02 4.79
CA LYS A 51 -7.33 7.63 5.03
C LYS A 51 -8.22 7.53 3.78
N GLU A 52 -7.63 7.82 2.63
CA GLU A 52 -8.34 7.84 1.36
C GLU A 52 -8.81 6.44 0.91
N TYR A 53 -7.98 5.42 1.13
CA TYR A 53 -8.37 4.03 0.89
C TYR A 53 -9.49 3.60 1.85
N ILE A 54 -9.37 3.89 3.15
CA ILE A 54 -10.39 3.54 4.15
C ILE A 54 -11.75 4.16 3.79
N GLN A 55 -11.78 5.42 3.35
CA GLN A 55 -13.03 6.06 2.94
C GLN A 55 -13.70 5.36 1.75
N ARG A 56 -12.92 4.89 0.78
CA ARG A 56 -13.43 4.12 -0.36
C ARG A 56 -13.94 2.75 0.06
N GLU A 57 -13.19 2.09 0.93
CA GLU A 57 -13.55 0.78 1.48
C GLU A 57 -14.86 0.83 2.28
N GLU A 58 -15.03 1.88 3.09
CA GLU A 58 -16.29 2.13 3.82
C GLU A 58 -17.47 2.39 2.88
N LEU A 59 -17.25 3.11 1.77
CA LEU A 59 -18.27 3.33 0.76
C LEU A 59 -18.63 2.01 0.05
N LEU A 60 -17.61 1.24 -0.34
CA LEU A 60 -17.78 -0.04 -1.02
C LEU A 60 -18.61 -1.01 -0.18
N LYS A 61 -18.29 -1.15 1.12
CA LYS A 61 -19.03 -2.00 2.05
C LYS A 61 -20.49 -1.58 2.25
N LYS A 62 -20.83 -0.30 2.04
CA LYS A 62 -22.21 0.19 2.09
C LYS A 62 -22.98 -0.08 0.80
N GLN A 63 -22.27 -0.22 -0.33
CA GLN A 63 -22.87 -0.36 -1.67
C GLN A 63 -22.98 -1.81 -2.12
N ILE A 64 -22.10 -2.70 -1.65
CA ILE A 64 -22.16 -4.12 -1.95
C ILE A 64 -23.26 -4.75 -1.08
N LEU A 65 -24.41 -5.01 -1.72
CA LEU A 65 -25.62 -5.56 -1.09
C LEU A 65 -25.65 -7.10 -1.07
N TYR A 66 -24.78 -7.75 -1.85
CA TYR A 66 -24.68 -9.21 -1.97
C TYR A 66 -23.25 -9.68 -1.67
N GLN A 67 -23.13 -10.88 -1.08
CA GLN A 67 -21.84 -11.50 -0.74
C GLN A 67 -21.17 -12.12 -1.98
N ASP A 68 -20.97 -11.33 -3.03
CA ASP A 68 -20.11 -11.74 -4.15
C ASP A 68 -18.67 -11.36 -3.81
N GLU A 69 -17.89 -12.36 -3.42
CA GLU A 69 -16.48 -12.21 -3.04
C GLU A 69 -15.62 -11.72 -4.22
N ASP A 70 -15.88 -12.21 -5.43
CA ASP A 70 -15.11 -11.84 -6.63
C ASP A 70 -15.37 -10.39 -7.03
N MET A 71 -16.63 -9.95 -6.95
CA MET A 71 -16.99 -8.55 -7.16
C MET A 71 -16.32 -7.67 -6.10
N TYR A 72 -16.36 -8.06 -4.83
CA TYR A 72 -15.74 -7.30 -3.76
C TYR A 72 -14.23 -7.14 -3.97
N LEU A 73 -13.53 -8.24 -4.25
CA LEU A 73 -12.10 -8.24 -4.55
C LEU A 73 -11.78 -7.33 -5.73
N THR A 74 -12.57 -7.42 -6.80
CA THR A 74 -12.42 -6.57 -7.99
C THR A 74 -12.57 -5.09 -7.63
N CYS A 75 -13.59 -4.73 -6.86
CA CYS A 75 -13.79 -3.35 -6.43
C CYS A 75 -12.69 -2.85 -5.49
N SER A 76 -12.19 -3.69 -4.58
CA SER A 76 -11.05 -3.35 -3.72
C SER A 76 -9.77 -3.11 -4.54
N MET A 77 -9.50 -3.93 -5.57
CA MET A 77 -8.39 -3.71 -6.51
C MET A 77 -8.53 -2.39 -7.27
N VAL A 78 -9.73 -2.06 -7.73
CA VAL A 78 -10.03 -0.76 -8.37
C VAL A 78 -9.77 0.39 -7.39
N ASN A 79 -10.20 0.26 -6.13
CA ASN A 79 -9.94 1.26 -5.10
C ASN A 79 -8.45 1.49 -4.85
N LEU A 80 -7.64 0.42 -4.80
CA LEU A 80 -6.17 0.54 -4.70
C LEU A 80 -5.61 1.34 -5.87
N ASN A 81 -6.00 1.02 -7.10
CA ASN A 81 -5.55 1.71 -8.32
C ASN A 81 -5.98 3.19 -8.38
N ILE A 82 -7.21 3.50 -7.96
CA ILE A 82 -7.69 4.88 -7.90
C ILE A 82 -6.84 5.70 -6.92
N VAL A 83 -6.49 5.13 -5.75
CA VAL A 83 -5.61 5.84 -4.81
C VAL A 83 -4.21 5.95 -5.39
N ALA A 84 -3.65 4.86 -5.93
CA ALA A 84 -2.29 4.82 -6.46
C ALA A 84 -2.04 5.88 -7.55
N SER A 85 -2.99 6.02 -8.49
CA SER A 85 -2.90 7.01 -9.58
C SER A 85 -2.82 8.47 -9.10
N LYS A 86 -3.40 8.80 -7.93
CA LYS A 86 -3.33 10.16 -7.36
C LYS A 86 -1.96 10.55 -6.84
N TYR A 87 -1.14 9.55 -6.50
CA TYR A 87 0.19 9.76 -5.94
C TYR A 87 1.31 9.35 -6.91
N ASP A 88 0.97 8.95 -8.14
CA ASP A 88 1.90 8.43 -9.16
C ASP A 88 2.80 7.31 -8.62
N ILE A 89 2.14 6.31 -8.02
CA ILE A 89 2.77 5.12 -7.45
C ILE A 89 2.05 3.86 -7.94
N ASP A 90 2.69 2.72 -7.76
CA ASP A 90 2.10 1.40 -7.97
C ASP A 90 1.09 1.06 -6.85
N PRO A 91 -0.02 0.37 -7.15
CA PRO A 91 -1.03 0.00 -6.14
C PRO A 91 -0.51 -0.93 -5.03
N ALA A 92 0.54 -1.72 -5.25
CA ALA A 92 1.20 -2.45 -4.17
C ALA A 92 1.89 -1.50 -3.17
N THR A 93 2.31 -0.31 -3.59
CA THR A 93 2.82 0.74 -2.68
C THR A 93 1.70 1.29 -1.80
N VAL A 94 0.47 1.42 -2.31
CA VAL A 94 -0.71 1.75 -1.50
C VAL A 94 -0.96 0.65 -0.48
N CYS A 95 -0.94 -0.61 -0.91
CA CYS A 95 -1.12 -1.76 -0.02
C CYS A 95 -0.03 -1.84 1.07
N MET A 96 1.22 -1.50 0.75
CA MET A 96 2.28 -1.35 1.74
C MET A 96 1.99 -0.26 2.79
N CYS A 97 1.38 0.87 2.38
CA CYS A 97 0.97 1.90 3.34
C CYS A 97 -0.07 1.36 4.34
N LEU A 98 -0.95 0.45 3.90
CA LEU A 98 -1.96 -0.18 4.73
C LEU A 98 -1.35 -1.26 5.66
N SER A 99 -0.39 -2.05 5.18
CA SER A 99 0.26 -3.12 5.96
C SER A 99 1.25 -2.61 7.02
N LYS A 100 1.68 -1.34 6.91
CA LYS A 100 2.55 -0.64 7.86
C LYS A 100 3.84 -1.41 8.18
N PRO A 101 4.69 -1.70 7.16
CA PRO A 101 5.96 -2.40 7.35
C PRO A 101 6.91 -1.66 8.28
N CYS A 102 6.73 -0.36 8.52
CA CYS A 102 7.49 0.44 9.48
C CYS A 102 6.61 1.59 10.02
N ARG A 103 7.13 2.38 10.96
CA ARG A 103 6.43 3.60 11.40
C ARG A 103 6.31 4.60 10.24
N GLN A 104 5.33 5.50 10.31
CA GLN A 104 5.06 6.44 9.21
C GLN A 104 6.23 7.39 8.91
N ASN A 105 7.05 7.70 9.93
CA ASN A 105 8.26 8.52 9.81
C ASN A 105 9.54 7.70 9.57
N GLU A 106 9.41 6.39 9.34
CA GLU A 106 10.53 5.50 9.03
C GLU A 106 10.58 5.16 7.54
N LYS A 107 11.79 4.91 7.06
CA LYS A 107 12.04 4.30 5.75
C LYS A 107 12.49 2.85 5.91
N ILE A 108 12.27 2.05 4.88
CA ILE A 108 12.74 0.66 4.85
C ILE A 108 14.18 0.65 4.35
N LEU A 109 15.06 -0.03 5.09
CA LEU A 109 16.42 -0.38 4.65
C LEU A 109 16.51 -1.90 4.56
N VAL A 110 16.73 -2.42 3.35
CA VAL A 110 16.84 -3.86 3.10
C VAL A 110 18.28 -4.30 3.38
N LEU A 111 18.42 -5.36 4.16
CA LEU A 111 19.69 -6.04 4.47
C LEU A 111 19.95 -7.22 3.53
#